data_AF-A0A1H6WBL1-F1
#
_entry.id   AF-A0A1H6WBL1-F1
#
_cell.length_a   1.000
_cell.length_b   1.000
_cell.length_c   1.000
_cell.angle_alpha   90.00
_cell.angle_beta   90.00
_cell.angle_gamma   90.00
#
_symmetry.space_group_name_H-M   'P 1'
#
loop_
_entity.id
_entity.type
_entity.pdbx_description
1 polymer ?
#
loop_
_entity_poly.entity_id
_entity_poly.type
_entity_poly.pdbx_seq_one_letter_code
_entity_poly.pdbx_strand_id
1 'polypeptide(L)'
;MFKGFKDFILRGNVIELAIAVVIGSAFTALVAAFTNHIINPVIAAAGGMNAEGLGFKIWENNPATFVDFGSVLTALVTFVITAAVVYFIFVAPMNKINSLVKERLSTEEPEEEPLPADTALLAEIRDLLKEAAAQRDTNNISELDSDLDSDRTR
;
A
#
# COMPACT_ATOMS: atom_id res chain seq x y z
N MET A 1 -15.81 -26.67 17.19
CA MET A 1 -15.87 -25.24 16.76
C MET A 1 -14.55 -24.52 16.97
N PHE A 2 -13.94 -24.56 18.16
CA PHE A 2 -12.63 -23.93 18.44
C PHE A 2 -11.49 -24.34 17.49
N LYS A 3 -11.43 -25.62 17.08
CA LYS A 3 -10.41 -26.12 16.13
C LYS A 3 -10.61 -25.53 14.72
N GLY A 4 -11.84 -25.53 14.20
CA GLY A 4 -12.17 -24.92 12.91
C GLY A 4 -12.03 -23.39 12.88
N PHE A 5 -12.23 -22.72 14.01
CA PHE A 5 -11.97 -21.27 14.13
C PHE A 5 -10.46 -20.96 14.09
N LYS A 6 -9.65 -21.76 14.78
CA LYS A 6 -8.17 -21.68 14.69
C LYS A 6 -7.71 -21.92 13.25
N ASP A 7 -8.23 -22.95 12.58
CA ASP A 7 -7.88 -23.27 11.19
C ASP A 7 -8.35 -22.20 10.18
N PHE A 8 -9.39 -21.43 10.54
CA PHE A 8 -9.85 -20.27 9.75
C PHE A 8 -8.94 -19.05 9.93
N ILE A 9 -8.56 -18.73 11.17
CA ILE A 9 -7.64 -17.61 11.47
C ILE A 9 -6.23 -17.89 10.93
N LEU A 10 -5.75 -19.13 11.02
CA LEU A 10 -4.43 -19.53 10.50
C LEU A 10 -4.33 -19.48 8.96
N ARG A 11 -5.44 -19.23 8.25
CA ARG A 11 -5.44 -18.88 6.84
C ARG A 11 -4.93 -17.43 6.74
N GLY A 12 -3.59 -17.26 6.73
CA GLY A 12 -2.84 -16.02 7.00
C GLY A 12 -3.43 -14.70 6.50
N ASN A 13 -4.09 -14.71 5.34
CA ASN A 13 -4.85 -13.58 4.80
C ASN A 13 -5.85 -12.95 5.80
N VAL A 14 -6.47 -13.72 6.69
CA VAL A 14 -7.47 -13.20 7.65
C VAL A 14 -6.80 -12.41 8.79
N ILE A 15 -5.65 -12.88 9.28
CA ILE A 15 -4.91 -12.24 10.37
C ILE A 15 -4.38 -10.87 9.91
N GLU A 16 -3.77 -10.82 8.73
CA GLU A 16 -3.20 -9.58 8.17
C GLU A 16 -4.29 -8.52 7.96
N LEU A 17 -5.42 -8.91 7.39
CA LEU A 17 -6.57 -8.02 7.21
C LEU A 17 -7.15 -7.56 8.56
N ALA A 18 -7.25 -8.46 9.54
CA ALA A 18 -7.75 -8.10 10.88
C ALA A 18 -6.82 -7.08 11.56
N ILE A 19 -5.51 -7.29 11.49
CA ILE A 19 -4.51 -6.36 12.05
C ILE A 19 -4.61 -5.00 11.35
N ALA A 20 -4.70 -4.98 10.01
CA ALA A 20 -4.83 -3.74 9.25
C ALA A 20 -6.06 -2.91 9.69
N VAL A 21 -7.22 -3.55 9.87
CA VAL A 21 -8.46 -2.87 10.30
C VAL A 21 -8.35 -2.35 11.74
N VAL A 22 -7.79 -3.15 12.65
CA VAL A 22 -7.62 -2.75 14.07
C VAL A 22 -6.66 -1.58 14.19
N ILE A 23 -5.52 -1.62 13.51
CA ILE A 23 -4.53 -0.52 13.55
C ILE A 23 -5.11 0.74 12.89
N GLY A 24 -5.74 0.61 11.73
CA GLY A 24 -6.33 1.74 11.01
C GLY A 24 -7.42 2.45 11.81
N SER A 25 -8.30 1.70 12.48
CA SER A 25 -9.34 2.26 13.33
C SER A 25 -8.78 2.93 14.60
N ALA A 26 -7.82 2.29 15.27
CA ALA A 26 -7.16 2.86 16.45
C ALA A 26 -6.42 4.17 16.14
N PHE A 27 -5.71 4.21 15.00
CA PHE A 27 -5.01 5.40 14.55
C PHE A 27 -5.98 6.54 14.20
N THR A 28 -7.05 6.24 13.47
CA THR A 28 -8.09 7.24 13.15
C THR A 28 -8.71 7.81 14.43
N ALA A 29 -9.00 6.97 15.42
CA ALA A 29 -9.50 7.40 16.72
C ALA A 29 -8.52 8.31 17.46
N LEU A 30 -7.21 8.03 17.38
CA LEU A 30 -6.17 8.86 17.98
C LEU A 30 -6.12 10.27 17.36
N VAL A 31 -6.15 10.36 16.03
CA VAL A 31 -6.12 11.66 15.34
C VAL A 31 -7.42 12.44 15.56
N ALA A 32 -8.56 11.74 15.59
CA ALA A 32 -9.83 12.35 15.94
C ALA A 32 -9.83 12.89 17.38
N ALA A 33 -9.31 12.14 18.35
CA ALA A 33 -9.18 12.61 19.73
C ALA A 33 -8.27 13.84 19.83
N PHE A 34 -7.12 13.82 19.16
CA PHE A 34 -6.23 14.98 19.09
C PHE A 34 -6.94 16.21 18.51
N THR A 35 -7.64 16.04 17.39
CA THR A 35 -8.30 17.18 16.75
C THR A 35 -9.48 17.68 17.58
N ASN A 36 -10.28 16.79 18.15
CA ASN A 36 -11.44 17.17 18.98
C ASN A 36 -11.05 17.82 20.31
N HIS A 37 -9.95 17.40 20.93
CA HIS A 37 -9.57 17.88 22.26
C HIS A 37 -8.53 19.01 22.24
N ILE A 38 -7.75 19.15 21.16
CA ILE A 38 -6.70 20.17 21.07
C ILE A 38 -7.05 21.22 20.01
N ILE A 39 -7.42 20.80 18.81
CA ILE A 39 -7.64 21.73 17.69
C ILE A 39 -9.02 22.39 17.77
N ASN A 40 -10.07 21.63 18.07
CA ASN A 40 -11.43 22.16 18.13
C ASN A 40 -11.58 23.28 19.19
N PRO A 41 -11.02 23.19 20.41
CA PRO A 41 -11.04 24.31 21.36
C PRO A 41 -10.28 25.54 20.85
N VAL A 42 -9.20 25.37 20.10
CA VAL A 42 -8.43 26.47 19.51
C VAL A 42 -9.22 27.16 18.40
N ILE A 43 -9.87 26.39 17.53
CA ILE A 43 -10.76 26.92 16.48
C ILE A 43 -11.96 27.62 17.12
N ALA A 44 -12.57 27.02 18.14
CA ALA A 44 -13.69 27.62 18.86
C ALA A 44 -13.30 28.93 19.55
N ALA A 45 -12.10 28.99 20.15
CA ALA A 45 -11.56 30.21 20.74
C ALA A 45 -11.29 31.31 19.69
N ALA A 46 -10.80 30.93 18.51
CA ALA A 46 -10.58 31.86 17.40
C ALA A 46 -11.90 32.35 16.75
N GLY A 47 -12.98 31.56 16.84
CA GLY A 47 -14.31 31.89 16.33
C GLY A 47 -15.08 32.95 17.12
N GLY A 48 -14.53 33.41 18.25
CA GLY A 48 -15.10 34.48 19.06
C GLY A 48 -15.88 34.00 20.29
N MET A 49 -15.84 34.82 21.35
CA MET A 49 -16.27 34.54 22.72
C MET A 49 -17.80 34.37 22.92
N ASN A 50 -18.60 34.30 21.86
CA ASN A 50 -20.06 34.17 21.95
C ASN A 50 -20.50 32.71 21.73
N ALA A 51 -20.30 31.93 22.79
CA ALA A 51 -21.09 30.81 23.34
C ALA A 51 -21.78 29.73 22.47
N GLU A 52 -21.86 29.80 21.13
CA GLU A 52 -22.43 28.71 20.30
C GLU A 52 -21.54 28.29 19.12
N GLY A 53 -20.32 28.83 19.00
CA GLY A 53 -19.45 28.54 17.85
C GLY A 53 -19.96 29.18 16.55
N LEU A 54 -19.42 28.77 15.40
CA LEU A 54 -19.82 29.27 14.07
C LEU A 54 -21.22 28.77 13.62
N GLY A 55 -22.08 28.35 14.54
CA GLY A 55 -23.39 27.79 14.23
C GLY A 55 -24.49 28.84 14.12
N PHE A 56 -25.48 28.60 13.26
CA PHE A 56 -26.70 29.42 13.17
C PHE A 56 -27.95 28.55 13.31
N LYS A 57 -28.98 29.06 14.01
CA LYS A 57 -30.29 28.42 14.10
C LYS A 57 -31.13 28.88 12.90
N ILE A 58 -31.65 27.95 12.10
CA ILE A 58 -32.58 28.31 11.00
C ILE A 58 -33.97 28.67 11.57
N TRP A 59 -34.39 28.05 12.67
CA TRP A 59 -35.60 28.40 13.43
C TRP A 59 -35.24 28.65 14.90
N GLU A 60 -35.64 29.81 15.42
CA GLU A 60 -35.29 30.30 16.77
C GLU A 60 -35.76 29.40 17.92
N ASN A 61 -36.82 28.61 17.71
CA ASN A 61 -37.45 27.76 18.74
C ASN A 61 -37.32 26.24 18.48
N ASN A 62 -36.49 25.81 17.53
CA ASN A 62 -36.26 24.38 17.30
C ASN A 62 -34.78 24.01 17.48
N PRO A 63 -34.41 23.31 18.57
CA PRO A 63 -33.03 22.85 18.78
C PRO A 63 -32.56 21.87 17.69
N ALA A 64 -33.48 21.22 16.95
CA ALA A 64 -33.14 20.34 15.84
C ALA A 64 -32.74 21.07 14.56
N THR A 65 -32.85 22.41 14.50
CA THR A 65 -32.48 23.21 13.32
C THR A 65 -31.24 24.08 13.55
N PHE A 66 -30.41 23.70 14.51
CA PHE A 66 -29.09 24.28 14.71
C PHE A 66 -28.11 23.72 13.66
N VAL A 67 -27.59 24.60 12.81
CA VAL A 67 -26.54 24.27 11.84
C VAL A 67 -25.20 24.63 12.45
N ASP A 68 -24.44 23.63 12.88
CA ASP A 68 -23.09 23.81 13.44
C ASP A 68 -22.04 23.83 12.33
N PHE A 69 -21.78 25.01 11.76
CA PHE A 69 -20.71 25.18 10.77
C PHE A 69 -19.31 24.95 11.37
N GLY A 70 -19.15 25.14 12.68
CA GLY A 70 -17.90 24.88 13.39
C GLY A 70 -17.52 23.40 13.34
N SER A 71 -18.50 22.51 13.55
CA SER A 71 -18.28 21.07 13.46
C SER A 71 -17.80 20.62 12.07
N VAL A 72 -18.33 21.22 11.00
CA VAL A 72 -17.93 20.92 9.62
C VAL A 72 -16.51 21.37 9.35
N LEU A 73 -16.13 22.57 9.81
CA LEU A 73 -14.77 23.08 9.68
C LEU A 73 -13.79 22.21 10.48
N THR A 74 -14.15 21.82 11.70
CA THR A 74 -13.33 20.92 12.53
C THR A 74 -13.17 19.54 11.88
N ALA A 75 -14.23 18.99 11.27
CA ALA A 75 -14.15 17.73 10.53
C ALA A 75 -13.22 17.84 9.33
N LEU A 76 -13.27 18.96 8.58
CA LEU A 76 -12.36 19.23 7.47
C LEU A 76 -10.90 19.33 7.93
N VAL A 77 -10.64 20.04 9.02
CA VAL A 77 -9.29 20.15 9.59
C VAL A 77 -8.79 18.79 10.08
N THR A 78 -9.64 18.00 10.74
CA THR A 78 -9.32 16.63 11.17
C THR A 78 -8.92 15.77 9.98
N PHE A 79 -9.66 15.86 8.88
CA PHE A 79 -9.36 15.11 7.65
C PHE A 79 -8.01 15.50 7.06
N VAL A 80 -7.72 16.80 6.94
CA VAL A 80 -6.44 17.29 6.39
C VAL A 80 -5.27 16.87 7.28
N ILE A 81 -5.40 16.98 8.61
CA ILE A 81 -4.36 16.53 9.55
C ILE A 81 -4.15 15.02 9.43
N THR A 82 -5.22 14.23 9.42
CA THR A 82 -5.13 12.76 9.27
C THR A 82 -4.43 12.39 7.97
N ALA A 83 -4.82 12.99 6.85
CA ALA A 83 -4.19 12.77 5.56
C ALA A 83 -2.71 13.18 5.57
N ALA A 84 -2.36 14.30 6.18
CA ALA A 84 -0.97 14.76 6.30
C ALA A 84 -0.11 13.79 7.12
N VAL A 85 -0.62 13.29 8.24
CA VAL A 85 0.12 12.33 9.08
C VAL A 85 0.27 10.99 8.36
N VAL A 86 -0.79 10.48 7.72
CA VAL A 86 -0.72 9.24 6.93
C VAL A 86 0.26 9.38 5.77
N TYR A 87 0.23 10.51 5.07
CA TYR A 87 1.16 10.80 3.99
C TYR A 87 2.60 10.84 4.50
N PHE A 88 2.88 11.53 5.60
CA PHE A 88 4.24 11.67 6.10
C PHE A 88 4.80 10.38 6.72
N ILE A 89 3.97 9.59 7.41
CA ILE A 89 4.41 8.36 8.10
C ILE A 89 4.45 7.16 7.16
N PHE A 90 3.52 7.03 6.21
CA PHE A 90 3.45 5.85 5.34
C PHE A 90 3.88 6.18 3.92
N VAL A 91 3.31 7.21 3.29
CA VAL A 91 3.53 7.47 1.86
C VAL A 91 4.92 8.03 1.59
N ALA A 92 5.41 8.99 2.38
CA ALA A 92 6.71 9.62 2.19
C ALA A 92 7.89 8.64 2.33
N PRO A 93 7.97 7.80 3.39
CA PRO A 93 9.02 6.79 3.47
C PRO A 93 8.86 5.70 2.41
N MET A 94 7.63 5.27 2.10
CA MET A 94 7.41 4.30 1.02
C MET A 94 7.88 4.86 -0.33
N ASN A 95 7.57 6.13 -0.63
CA ASN A 95 8.00 6.80 -1.85
C ASN A 95 9.54 6.96 -1.89
N LYS A 96 10.17 7.25 -0.74
CA LYS A 96 11.63 7.35 -0.62
C LYS A 96 12.32 5.99 -0.81
N ILE A 97 11.78 4.93 -0.22
CA ILE A 97 12.29 3.56 -0.40
C ILE A 97 12.12 3.14 -1.86
N ASN A 98 10.93 3.36 -2.43
CA ASN A 98 10.66 3.03 -3.84
C ASN A 98 11.57 3.81 -4.80
N SER A 99 11.89 5.08 -4.52
CA SER A 99 12.85 5.83 -5.34
C SER A 99 14.27 5.29 -5.23
N LEU A 100 14.71 4.88 -4.04
CA LEU A 100 16.03 4.30 -3.82
C LEU A 100 16.16 2.91 -4.45
N VAL A 101 15.11 2.09 -4.35
CA VAL A 101 15.02 0.79 -5.02
C VAL A 101 15.04 0.98 -6.53
N LYS A 102 14.26 1.93 -7.07
CA LYS A 102 14.24 2.23 -8.51
C LYS A 102 15.60 2.72 -9.05
N GLU A 103 16.36 3.47 -8.25
CA GLU A 103 17.69 3.95 -8.61
C GLU A 103 18.74 2.82 -8.56
N ARG A 104 18.64 1.89 -7.59
CA ARG A 104 19.43 0.65 -7.52
C ARG A 104 19.13 -0.29 -8.70
N LEU A 105 17.84 -0.46 -9.03
CA LEU A 105 17.35 -1.26 -10.15
C LEU A 105 17.69 -0.68 -11.53
N SER A 106 18.07 0.59 -11.61
CA SER A 106 18.54 1.21 -12.85
C SER A 106 20.04 0.99 -13.09
N THR A 107 20.78 0.46 -12.10
CA THR A 107 22.24 0.25 -12.18
C THR A 107 22.64 -1.22 -12.04
N GLU A 108 21.87 -2.05 -11.34
CA GLU A 108 22.12 -3.49 -11.21
C GLU A 108 20.79 -4.26 -11.25
N GLU A 109 20.87 -5.47 -11.81
CA GLU A 109 19.78 -6.40 -12.07
C GLU A 109 18.83 -6.60 -10.87
N PRO A 110 17.50 -6.80 -11.09
CA PRO A 110 16.53 -6.87 -10.00
C PRO A 110 16.60 -8.17 -9.22
N GLU A 111 17.19 -8.13 -8.04
CA GLU A 111 17.10 -9.17 -6.99
C GLU A 111 17.26 -8.43 -5.64
N GLU A 112 16.38 -8.46 -4.64
CA GLU A 112 15.28 -9.35 -4.27
C GLU A 112 14.26 -8.51 -3.44
N GLU A 113 13.02 -8.37 -3.89
CA GLU A 113 11.93 -8.60 -2.92
C GLU A 113 11.90 -10.12 -2.72
N PRO A 114 11.53 -10.69 -1.56
CA PRO A 114 11.33 -12.13 -1.43
C PRO A 114 10.24 -12.50 -2.43
N LEU A 115 10.69 -12.88 -3.62
CA LEU A 115 9.86 -13.27 -4.73
C LEU A 115 8.98 -14.40 -4.16
N PRO A 116 7.64 -14.31 -4.29
CA PRO A 116 6.79 -15.47 -4.04
C PRO A 116 7.46 -16.69 -4.67
N ALA A 117 7.51 -17.82 -3.97
CA ALA A 117 8.24 -19.01 -4.43
C ALA A 117 7.96 -19.33 -5.91
N ASP A 118 6.72 -19.07 -6.35
CA ASP A 118 6.26 -19.17 -7.73
C ASP A 118 7.07 -18.31 -8.70
N THR A 119 7.37 -17.04 -8.38
CA THR A 119 8.14 -16.15 -9.25
C THR A 119 9.64 -16.49 -9.30
N ALA A 120 10.21 -17.02 -8.21
CA ALA A 120 11.58 -17.56 -8.21
C ALA A 120 11.65 -18.83 -9.08
N LEU A 121 10.69 -19.74 -8.93
CA LEU A 121 10.56 -20.92 -9.80
C LEU A 121 10.35 -20.53 -11.27
N LEU A 122 9.58 -19.48 -11.56
CA LEU A 122 9.41 -18.99 -12.93
C LEU A 122 10.70 -18.40 -13.51
N ALA A 123 11.55 -17.78 -12.69
CA ALA A 123 12.88 -17.32 -13.11
C ALA A 123 13.79 -18.51 -13.43
N GLU A 124 13.83 -19.52 -12.55
CA GLU A 124 14.58 -20.76 -12.79
C GLU A 124 14.08 -21.49 -14.04
N ILE A 125 12.76 -21.63 -14.23
CA ILE A 125 12.16 -22.23 -15.43
C ILE A 125 12.53 -21.45 -16.68
N ARG A 126 12.48 -20.11 -16.63
CA ARG A 126 12.89 -19.24 -17.76
C ARG A 126 14.34 -19.52 -18.15
N ASP A 127 15.22 -19.64 -17.16
CA ASP A 127 16.65 -19.79 -17.40
C ASP A 127 16.97 -21.21 -17.92
N LEU A 128 16.34 -22.24 -17.38
CA LEU A 128 16.40 -23.61 -17.90
C LEU A 128 15.85 -23.70 -19.35
N LEU A 129 14.78 -22.98 -19.67
CA LEU A 129 14.22 -22.95 -21.03
C LEU A 129 15.14 -22.22 -22.02
N LYS A 130 15.80 -21.14 -21.59
CA LYS A 130 16.81 -20.44 -22.39
C LYS A 130 18.01 -21.35 -22.67
N GLU A 131 18.49 -22.06 -21.65
CA GLU A 131 19.59 -23.02 -21.80
C GLU A 131 19.20 -24.17 -22.74
N ALA A 132 17.99 -24.72 -22.59
CA ALA A 132 17.48 -25.76 -23.48
C ALA A 132 17.29 -25.27 -24.92
N ALA A 133 16.90 -24.01 -25.13
CA ALA A 133 16.82 -23.40 -26.46
C ALA A 133 18.23 -23.27 -27.09
N ALA A 134 19.22 -22.78 -26.34
CA ALA A 134 20.59 -22.64 -26.80
C ALA A 134 21.25 -23.99 -27.16
N GLN A 135 20.96 -25.04 -26.38
CA GLN A 135 21.44 -26.40 -26.67
C GLN A 135 20.83 -26.97 -27.96
N ARG A 136 19.54 -26.70 -28.23
CA ARG A 136 18.90 -27.12 -29.49
C ARG A 136 19.52 -26.46 -30.71
N ASP A 137 19.79 -25.16 -30.62
CA ASP A 137 20.43 -24.43 -31.73
C ASP A 137 21.83 -24.98 -32.00
N THR A 138 22.62 -25.27 -30.95
CA THR A 138 23.97 -25.84 -31.08
C THR A 138 23.98 -27.21 -31.75
N ASN A 139 23.04 -28.09 -31.37
CA ASN A 139 22.94 -29.42 -31.99
C ASN A 139 22.55 -29.35 -33.47
N ASN A 140 21.65 -28.43 -33.83
CA ASN A 140 21.20 -28.25 -35.22
C ASN A 140 22.35 -27.77 -36.13
N ILE A 141 23.23 -26.91 -35.61
CA ILE A 141 24.42 -26.42 -36.33
C ILE A 141 25.45 -27.56 -36.52
N SER A 142 25.63 -28.41 -35.50
CA SER A 142 26.53 -29.57 -35.59
C SER A 142 26.04 -30.62 -36.59
N GLU A 143 24.74 -30.83 -36.70
CA GLU A 143 24.15 -31.74 -37.71
C GLU A 143 24.38 -31.19 -39.13
N LEU A 144 24.14 -29.90 -39.36
CA LEU A 144 24.39 -29.26 -40.65
C LEU A 144 25.86 -29.34 -41.09
N ASP A 145 26.82 -29.10 -40.19
CA ASP A 145 28.25 -29.17 -40.54
C ASP A 145 28.68 -30.61 -40.87
N SER A 146 28.11 -31.61 -40.17
CA SER A 146 28.41 -33.01 -40.45
C SER A 146 27.88 -33.48 -41.80
N ASP A 147 26.69 -33.00 -42.20
CA ASP A 147 26.10 -33.28 -43.50
C ASP A 147 26.90 -32.62 -44.62
N LEU A 148 27.36 -31.37 -44.42
CA LEU A 148 28.19 -30.65 -45.39
C LEU A 148 29.58 -31.26 -45.59
N ASP A 149 30.19 -31.80 -44.53
CA ASP A 149 31.50 -32.46 -44.63
C ASP A 149 31.39 -33.85 -45.30
N SER A 150 30.26 -34.53 -45.12
CA SER A 150 29.94 -35.78 -45.81
C SER A 150 29.74 -35.61 -47.33
N ASP A 151 29.25 -34.45 -47.76
CA ASP A 151 29.01 -34.12 -49.17
C ASP A 151 30.28 -33.63 -49.90
N ARG A 152 31.28 -33.12 -49.16
CA ARG A 152 32.60 -32.72 -49.69
C ARG A 152 33.58 -33.88 -49.84
N THR A 153 33.32 -35.00 -49.18
CA THR A 153 34.19 -36.19 -49.15
C THR A 153 33.77 -37.28 -50.14
N ARG A 154 32.71 -37.07 -50.92
CA ARG A 154 32.29 -37.87 -52.08
C ARG A 154 32.68 -37.22 -53.40
#